data_AF-A0A8X8XGE6-F1
#
_entry.id   AF-A0A8X8XGE6-F1
#
_cell.length_a   1.000
_cell.length_b   1.000
_cell.length_c   1.000
_cell.angle_alpha   90.00
_cell.angle_beta   90.00
_cell.angle_gamma   90.00
#
_symmetry.space_group_name_H-M   'P 1'
#
loop_
_entity.id
_entity.type
_entity.pdbx_description
1 polymer ?
#
loop_
_entity_poly.entity_id
_entity_poly.type
_entity_poly.pdbx_seq_one_letter_code
_entity_poly.pdbx_strand_id
1 'polypeptide(L)'
;MEKLILCNSFIQVREHAAAVLAGLMKGGDVDLVEDFRKRAYEQAVAVLKKRKQRGTVSALPIASVHGSILALAACVLSVPYDIPSWLPEHVTLLARFVSEPSPLKSTVTKAVAEFRRTHADTWNVHKDSFTEEQLEVLADTSSSSSYFA
;
A
#
# COMPACT_ATOMS: atom_id res chain seq x y z
N MET A 1 7.78 -7.17 -14.48
CA MET A 1 7.55 -6.07 -13.51
C MET A 1 7.48 -6.56 -12.07
N GLU A 2 6.64 -7.56 -11.76
CA GLU A 2 6.49 -8.08 -10.38
C GLU A 2 7.80 -8.53 -9.71
N LYS A 3 8.66 -9.28 -10.42
CA LYS A 3 10.00 -9.68 -9.91
C LYS A 3 10.91 -8.50 -9.54
N LEU A 4 10.77 -7.35 -10.24
CA LEU A 4 11.57 -6.16 -9.97
C LEU A 4 11.14 -5.47 -8.68
N ILE A 5 9.83 -5.41 -8.41
CA ILE A 5 9.27 -4.83 -7.19
C ILE A 5 9.62 -5.70 -5.97
N LEU A 6 9.58 -7.02 -6.12
CA LEU A 6 9.72 -7.96 -5.00
C LEU A 6 11.16 -8.26 -4.58
N CYS A 7 12.14 -8.16 -5.49
CA CYS A 7 13.48 -8.72 -5.24
C CYS A 7 14.66 -7.78 -5.53
N ASN A 8 14.45 -6.58 -6.08
CA ASN A 8 15.58 -5.71 -6.42
C ASN A 8 16.25 -5.10 -5.17
N SER A 9 17.58 -5.09 -5.14
CA SER A 9 18.39 -4.55 -4.05
C SER A 9 18.29 -3.03 -3.91
N PHE A 10 18.06 -2.30 -5.01
CA PHE A 10 17.96 -0.85 -5.02
C PHE A 10 16.53 -0.38 -4.74
N ILE A 11 16.36 0.44 -3.71
CA ILE A 11 15.07 1.05 -3.32
C ILE A 11 14.47 1.86 -4.47
N GLN A 12 15.28 2.71 -5.13
CA GLN A 12 14.83 3.56 -6.23
C GLN A 12 14.26 2.77 -7.41
N VAL A 13 14.86 1.62 -7.75
CA VAL A 13 14.36 0.75 -8.84
C VAL A 13 13.00 0.18 -8.48
N ARG A 14 12.78 -0.17 -7.21
CA ARG A 14 11.49 -0.69 -6.75
C ARG A 14 10.40 0.39 -6.72
N GLU A 15 10.74 1.59 -6.27
CA GLU A 15 9.82 2.74 -6.28
C GLU A 15 9.41 3.11 -7.73
N HIS A 16 10.37 3.21 -8.65
CA HIS A 16 10.09 3.52 -10.04
C HIS A 16 9.26 2.43 -10.73
N ALA A 17 9.60 1.15 -10.51
CA ALA A 17 8.83 0.03 -11.05
C ALA A 17 7.38 0.02 -10.53
N ALA A 18 7.16 0.36 -9.26
CA ALA A 18 5.82 0.47 -8.69
C ALA A 18 5.01 1.63 -9.31
N ALA A 19 5.65 2.79 -9.54
CA ALA A 19 5.00 3.93 -10.19
C ALA A 19 4.58 3.59 -11.63
N VAL A 20 5.45 2.93 -12.40
CA VAL A 20 5.12 2.47 -13.76
C VAL A 20 3.98 1.44 -13.73
N LEU A 21 4.00 0.51 -12.77
CA LEU A 21 2.95 -0.48 -12.64
C LEU A 21 1.59 0.15 -12.33
N ALA A 22 1.53 1.13 -11.42
CA ALA A 22 0.31 1.88 -11.13
C ALA A 22 -0.25 2.58 -12.38
N GLY A 23 0.64 3.08 -13.25
CA GLY A 23 0.26 3.63 -14.55
C GLY A 23 -0.32 2.59 -15.50
N LEU A 24 0.31 1.42 -15.61
CA LEU A 24 -0.15 0.32 -16.46
C LEU A 24 -1.52 -0.22 -16.02
N MET A 25 -1.78 -0.28 -14.71
CA MET A 25 -3.04 -0.78 -14.16
C MET A 25 -4.27 0.08 -14.54
N LYS A 26 -4.05 1.34 -14.97
CA LYS A 26 -5.14 2.26 -15.40
C LYS A 26 -5.72 1.92 -16.78
N GLY A 27 -4.98 1.20 -17.61
CA GLY A 27 -5.38 0.87 -18.99
C GLY A 27 -5.04 -0.56 -19.42
N GLY A 28 -4.69 -1.42 -18.46
CA GLY A 28 -4.34 -2.82 -18.70
C GLY A 28 -5.56 -3.73 -18.80
N ASP A 29 -5.28 -4.99 -19.14
CA ASP A 29 -6.28 -6.08 -19.16
C ASP A 29 -6.91 -6.25 -17.76
N VAL A 30 -8.24 -6.21 -17.70
CA VAL A 30 -9.02 -6.24 -16.46
C VAL A 30 -8.74 -7.49 -15.61
N ASP A 31 -8.58 -8.65 -16.25
CA ASP A 31 -8.36 -9.92 -15.55
C ASP A 31 -6.97 -9.96 -14.92
N LEU A 32 -5.96 -9.48 -15.68
CA LEU A 32 -4.58 -9.40 -15.18
C LEU A 32 -4.45 -8.40 -14.02
N VAL A 33 -5.15 -7.27 -14.10
CA VAL A 33 -5.14 -6.28 -13.02
C VAL A 33 -5.83 -6.84 -11.78
N GLU A 34 -6.94 -7.57 -11.93
CA GLU A 34 -7.62 -8.22 -10.80
C GLU A 34 -6.75 -9.28 -10.12
N ASP A 35 -6.13 -10.17 -10.91
CA ASP A 35 -5.21 -11.18 -10.40
C ASP A 35 -4.00 -10.57 -9.70
N PHE A 36 -3.49 -9.45 -10.21
CA PHE A 36 -2.41 -8.73 -9.54
C PHE A 36 -2.85 -8.14 -8.20
N ARG A 37 -4.00 -7.44 -8.15
CA ARG A 37 -4.54 -6.87 -6.91
C ARG A 37 -4.71 -7.93 -5.83
N LYS A 38 -5.35 -9.06 -6.19
CA LYS A 38 -5.57 -10.18 -5.28
C LYS A 38 -4.26 -10.73 -4.72
N ARG A 39 -3.27 -11.00 -5.59
CA ARG A 39 -1.95 -11.49 -5.16
C ARG A 39 -1.21 -10.47 -4.28
N ALA A 40 -1.28 -9.18 -4.61
CA ALA A 40 -0.66 -8.12 -3.81
C ALA A 40 -1.26 -8.07 -2.40
N TYR A 41 -2.59 -8.14 -2.29
CA TYR A 41 -3.30 -8.19 -1.00
C TYR A 41 -2.91 -9.42 -0.18
N GLU A 42 -2.99 -10.62 -0.78
CA GLU A 42 -2.66 -11.88 -0.10
C GLU A 42 -1.21 -11.91 0.42
N GLN A 43 -0.26 -11.41 -0.38
CA GLN A 43 1.14 -11.29 0.02
C GLN A 43 1.31 -10.34 1.21
N ALA A 44 0.68 -9.17 1.18
CA ALA A 44 0.75 -8.20 2.27
C ALA A 44 0.13 -8.75 3.57
N VAL A 45 -1.02 -9.43 3.50
CA VAL A 45 -1.62 -10.13 4.66
C VAL A 45 -0.67 -11.19 5.22
N ALA A 46 -0.04 -11.99 4.35
CA ALA A 46 0.90 -13.02 4.77
C ALA A 46 2.13 -12.43 5.48
N VAL A 47 2.61 -11.26 5.04
CA VAL A 47 3.70 -10.53 5.71
C VAL A 47 3.32 -10.13 7.14
N LEU A 48 2.14 -9.50 7.34
CA LEU A 48 1.69 -9.10 8.68
C LEU A 48 1.48 -10.30 9.60
N LYS A 49 0.88 -11.39 9.10
CA LYS A 49 0.70 -12.64 9.87
C LYS A 49 2.04 -13.21 10.32
N LYS A 50 3.03 -13.29 9.42
CA LYS A 50 4.37 -13.78 9.74
C LYS A 50 5.08 -12.90 10.78
N ARG A 51 4.90 -11.57 10.71
CA ARG A 51 5.44 -10.63 11.70
C ARG A 51 4.83 -10.83 13.08
N LYS A 52 3.51 -11.00 13.17
CA LYS A 52 2.80 -11.24 14.45
C LYS A 52 3.20 -12.58 15.09
N GLN A 53 3.44 -13.61 14.28
CA GLN A 53 3.75 -14.96 14.77
C GLN A 53 5.21 -15.16 15.21
N ARG A 54 6.18 -14.50 14.57
CA ARG A 54 7.60 -14.89 14.72
C ARG A 54 8.36 -14.21 15.84
N GLY A 55 7.82 -13.18 16.49
CA GLY A 55 8.60 -12.35 17.40
C GLY A 55 9.84 -11.75 16.71
N THR A 56 10.61 -10.93 17.43
CA THR A 56 11.61 -9.99 16.91
C THR A 56 12.80 -10.58 16.11
N VAL A 57 12.99 -11.90 16.02
CA VAL A 57 14.30 -12.50 15.63
C VAL A 57 14.35 -13.12 14.22
N SER A 58 13.21 -13.22 13.51
CA SER A 58 13.18 -13.67 12.10
C SER A 58 12.36 -12.70 11.25
N ALA A 59 12.84 -11.46 11.17
CA ALA A 59 12.25 -10.45 10.30
C ALA A 59 12.42 -10.89 8.84
N LEU A 60 11.30 -10.97 8.10
CA LEU A 60 11.34 -11.10 6.65
C LEU A 60 12.32 -10.08 6.06
N PRO A 61 13.07 -10.40 4.99
CA PRO A 61 13.98 -9.45 4.38
C PRO A 61 13.25 -8.13 4.07
N ILE A 62 13.85 -7.00 4.47
CA ILE A 62 13.31 -5.65 4.20
C ILE A 62 12.93 -5.50 2.72
N ALA A 63 13.72 -6.08 1.82
CA ALA A 63 13.44 -6.08 0.40
C ALA A 63 12.09 -6.72 0.05
N SER A 64 11.80 -7.89 0.61
CA SER A 64 10.55 -8.63 0.38
C SER A 64 9.35 -7.90 0.96
N VAL A 65 9.45 -7.39 2.19
CA VAL A 65 8.36 -6.62 2.84
C VAL A 65 8.04 -5.36 2.04
N HIS A 66 9.07 -4.60 1.69
CA HIS A 66 8.88 -3.37 0.92
C HIS A 66 8.34 -3.66 -0.49
N GLY A 67 8.67 -4.80 -1.10
CA GLY A 67 8.04 -5.24 -2.34
C GLY A 67 6.53 -5.45 -2.22
N SER A 68 6.07 -6.10 -1.15
CA SER A 68 4.62 -6.25 -0.88
C SER A 68 3.93 -4.91 -0.63
N ILE A 69 4.57 -4.00 0.11
CA ILE A 69 4.07 -2.63 0.34
C ILE A 69 3.94 -1.88 -0.98
N LEU A 70 4.96 -1.93 -1.84
CA LEU A 70 4.95 -1.25 -3.13
C LEU A 70 3.91 -1.81 -4.10
N ALA A 71 3.72 -3.15 -4.12
CA ALA A 71 2.68 -3.77 -4.91
C ALA A 71 1.28 -3.29 -4.47
N LEU A 72 1.04 -3.24 -3.16
CA LEU A 72 -0.21 -2.77 -2.59
C LEU A 72 -0.42 -1.27 -2.86
N ALA A 73 0.62 -0.45 -2.69
CA ALA A 73 0.59 0.97 -3.01
C ALA A 73 0.31 1.20 -4.51
N ALA A 74 0.90 0.41 -5.42
CA ALA A 74 0.62 0.51 -6.84
C ALA A 74 -0.86 0.23 -7.15
N CYS A 75 -1.48 -0.74 -6.47
CA CYS A 75 -2.92 -1.00 -6.59
C CYS A 75 -3.74 0.21 -6.14
N VAL A 76 -3.47 0.74 -4.94
CA VAL A 76 -4.20 1.88 -4.37
C VAL A 76 -4.07 3.12 -5.25
N LEU A 77 -2.86 3.43 -5.73
CA LEU A 77 -2.58 4.62 -6.54
C LEU A 77 -3.00 4.48 -8.01
N SER A 78 -3.39 3.27 -8.44
CA SER A 78 -3.90 3.04 -9.80
C SER A 78 -5.30 3.61 -10.01
N VAL A 79 -6.08 3.85 -8.95
CA VAL A 79 -7.46 4.34 -9.05
C VAL A 79 -7.59 5.70 -8.36
N PRO A 80 -7.16 6.79 -9.02
CA PRO A 80 -7.41 8.13 -8.51
C PRO A 80 -8.89 8.48 -8.71
N TYR A 81 -9.48 9.20 -7.75
CA TYR A 81 -10.83 9.79 -7.80
C TYR A 81 -12.03 8.84 -7.63
N ASP A 82 -11.81 7.52 -7.59
CA ASP A 82 -12.88 6.52 -7.46
C ASP A 82 -12.58 5.50 -6.36
N ILE A 83 -13.62 4.93 -5.76
CA ILE A 83 -13.51 3.95 -4.67
C ILE A 83 -14.26 2.67 -5.04
N PRO A 84 -13.62 1.77 -5.82
CA PRO A 84 -14.17 0.45 -6.04
C PRO A 84 -14.18 -0.33 -4.71
N SER A 85 -15.08 -1.31 -4.60
CA SER A 85 -15.35 -2.06 -3.36
C SER A 85 -14.13 -2.73 -2.71
N TRP A 86 -13.09 -3.03 -3.50
CA TRP A 86 -11.84 -3.62 -2.99
C TRP A 86 -10.87 -2.58 -2.39
N LEU A 87 -10.99 -1.30 -2.76
CA LEU A 87 -10.00 -0.26 -2.43
C LEU A 87 -9.92 0.04 -0.92
N PRO A 88 -11.04 0.15 -0.17
CA PRO A 88 -10.99 0.37 1.29
C PRO A 88 -10.12 -0.65 2.02
N GLU A 89 -10.31 -1.94 1.72
CA GLU A 89 -9.52 -3.03 2.31
C GLU A 89 -8.02 -2.91 1.98
N HIS A 90 -7.68 -2.52 0.75
CA HIS A 90 -6.28 -2.41 0.33
C HIS A 90 -5.57 -1.22 0.97
N VAL A 91 -6.21 -0.05 1.04
CA VAL A 91 -5.59 1.14 1.65
C VAL A 91 -5.50 1.02 3.17
N THR A 92 -6.48 0.39 3.83
CA THR A 92 -6.40 0.09 5.26
C THR A 92 -5.30 -0.93 5.55
N LEU A 93 -5.16 -1.98 4.73
CA LEU A 93 -4.06 -2.94 4.88
C LEU A 93 -2.70 -2.26 4.69
N LEU A 94 -2.57 -1.33 3.73
CA LEU A 94 -1.35 -0.54 3.51
C LEU A 94 -1.01 0.31 4.74
N ALA A 95 -1.98 1.02 5.30
CA ALA A 95 -1.83 1.86 6.48
C ALA A 95 -1.31 1.09 7.70
N ARG A 96 -1.66 -0.20 7.85
CA ARG A 96 -1.14 -1.06 8.94
C ARG A 96 0.37 -1.27 8.93
N PHE A 97 1.05 -0.97 7.83
CA PHE A 97 2.52 -1.02 7.76
C PHE A 97 3.22 0.25 8.25
N VAL A 98 2.48 1.27 8.73
CA VAL A 98 3.06 2.55 9.21
C VAL A 98 4.02 2.39 10.39
N SER A 99 3.91 1.31 11.16
CA SER A 99 4.80 0.99 12.29
C SER A 99 6.12 0.36 11.88
N GLU A 100 6.32 0.00 10.60
CA GLU A 100 7.59 -0.55 10.12
C GLU A 100 8.69 0.52 10.11
N PRO A 101 9.99 0.16 10.19
CA PRO A 101 11.06 1.14 10.10
C PRO A 101 11.21 1.71 8.68
N SER A 102 11.96 2.82 8.56
CA SER A 102 12.40 3.33 7.26
C SER A 102 13.21 2.25 6.50
N PRO A 103 13.06 2.10 5.17
CA PRO A 103 12.30 2.95 4.23
C PRO A 103 10.80 2.62 4.13
N LEU A 104 10.30 1.55 4.75
CA LEU A 104 8.95 1.02 4.56
C LEU A 104 7.88 2.03 4.98
N LYS A 105 8.03 2.62 6.18
CA LYS A 105 7.13 3.66 6.68
C LYS A 105 7.04 4.85 5.74
N SER A 106 8.17 5.30 5.17
CA SER A 106 8.16 6.42 4.22
C SER A 106 7.30 6.11 3.00
N THR A 107 7.43 4.91 2.43
CA THR A 107 6.61 4.46 1.30
C THR A 107 5.12 4.43 1.65
N VAL A 108 4.77 3.87 2.81
CA VAL A 108 3.37 3.80 3.29
C VAL A 108 2.79 5.20 3.47
N THR A 109 3.48 6.08 4.20
CA THR A 109 3.01 7.44 4.47
C THR A 109 2.83 8.24 3.18
N LYS A 110 3.78 8.14 2.24
CA LYS A 110 3.68 8.80 0.93
C LYS A 110 2.48 8.29 0.12
N ALA A 111 2.28 6.97 0.05
CA ALA A 111 1.18 6.39 -0.72
C ALA A 111 -0.19 6.75 -0.11
N VAL A 112 -0.34 6.70 1.21
CA VAL A 112 -1.59 7.09 1.89
C VAL A 112 -1.85 8.59 1.76
N ALA A 113 -0.82 9.43 1.82
CA ALA A 113 -0.96 10.87 1.58
C ALA A 113 -1.42 11.16 0.14
N GLU A 114 -0.86 10.47 -0.85
CA GLU A 114 -1.24 10.62 -2.25
C GLU A 114 -2.67 10.12 -2.53
N PHE A 115 -3.06 8.99 -1.92
CA PHE A 115 -4.45 8.52 -1.96
C PHE A 115 -5.41 9.61 -1.44
N ARG A 116 -5.13 10.20 -0.28
CA ARG A 116 -5.97 11.27 0.27
C ARG A 116 -6.02 12.49 -0.63
N ARG A 117 -4.86 12.93 -1.14
CA ARG A 117 -4.76 14.09 -2.02
C ARG A 117 -5.63 13.91 -3.28
N THR A 118 -5.64 12.72 -3.85
CA THR A 118 -6.42 12.41 -5.06
C THR A 118 -7.92 12.21 -4.80
N HIS A 119 -8.34 11.97 -3.55
CA HIS A 119 -9.75 11.75 -3.19
C HIS A 119 -10.34 12.89 -2.35
N ALA A 120 -9.60 13.98 -2.12
CA ALA A 120 -9.99 15.05 -1.21
C ALA A 120 -11.31 15.71 -1.59
N ASP A 121 -11.49 16.04 -2.87
CA ASP A 121 -12.66 16.76 -3.36
C ASP A 121 -13.95 15.92 -3.28
N THR A 122 -13.83 14.59 -3.34
CA THR A 122 -14.95 13.65 -3.32
C THR A 122 -15.08 12.90 -1.99
N TRP A 123 -14.25 13.22 -0.99
CA TRP A 123 -14.13 12.46 0.25
C TRP A 123 -15.45 12.35 1.04
N ASN A 124 -16.28 13.40 1.03
CA ASN A 124 -17.56 13.41 1.76
C ASN A 124 -18.54 12.32 1.30
N VAL A 125 -18.46 11.90 0.04
CA VAL A 125 -19.27 10.80 -0.51
C VAL A 125 -18.52 9.48 -0.34
N HIS A 126 -17.23 9.51 -0.62
CA HIS A 126 -16.36 8.34 -0.66
C HIS A 126 -16.09 7.71 0.70
N LYS A 127 -16.13 8.49 1.78
CA LYS A 127 -15.95 7.99 3.16
C LYS A 127 -16.98 6.94 3.56
N ASP A 128 -18.17 6.93 2.95
CA ASP A 128 -19.25 5.98 3.28
C ASP A 128 -18.95 4.56 2.76
N SER A 129 -17.94 4.42 1.89
CA SER A 129 -17.41 3.12 1.47
C SER A 129 -16.48 2.48 2.51
N PHE A 130 -16.17 3.19 3.61
CA PHE A 130 -15.31 2.72 4.68
C PHE A 130 -16.09 2.45 5.96
N THR A 131 -15.64 1.45 6.70
CA THR A 131 -16.05 1.23 8.09
C THR A 131 -15.37 2.24 9.02
N GLU A 132 -15.94 2.44 10.21
CA GLU A 132 -15.37 3.35 11.21
C GLU A 132 -13.94 2.93 11.59
N GLU A 133 -13.71 1.63 11.79
CA GLU A 133 -12.39 1.09 12.12
C GLU A 133 -11.36 1.32 11.00
N GLN A 134 -11.79 1.23 9.73
CA GLN A 134 -10.90 1.53 8.59
C GLN A 134 -10.53 3.02 8.55
N LEU A 135 -11.48 3.91 8.85
CA LEU A 135 -11.24 5.36 8.92
C LEU A 135 -10.29 5.73 10.06
N GLU A 136 -10.42 5.09 11.22
CA GLU A 136 -9.50 5.26 12.36
C GLU A 136 -8.06 4.86 11.99
N VAL A 137 -7.89 3.66 11.41
CA VAL A 137 -6.56 3.17 10.98
C VAL A 137 -5.91 4.13 9.98
N LEU A 138 -6.71 4.71 9.07
CA LEU A 138 -6.20 5.73 8.16
C LEU A 138 -5.79 6.97 8.95
N ALA A 139 -6.66 7.51 9.81
CA ALA A 139 -6.38 8.72 10.59
C ALA A 139 -5.05 8.64 11.37
N ASP A 140 -4.77 7.50 12.00
CA ASP A 140 -3.54 7.22 12.76
C ASP A 140 -2.25 7.24 11.90
N THR A 141 -2.38 6.96 10.61
CA THR A 141 -1.24 7.04 9.68
C THR A 141 -0.78 8.49 9.48
N SER A 142 -1.69 9.46 9.63
CA SER A 142 -1.41 10.90 9.49
C SER A 142 -0.69 11.49 10.69
N SER A 143 -1.07 11.06 11.90
CA SER A 143 -0.44 11.52 13.16
C SER A 143 0.97 10.98 13.33
N SER A 144 1.28 9.82 12.72
CA SER A 144 2.64 9.26 12.68
C SER A 144 3.62 9.99 11.75
N SER A 145 3.13 11.00 11.02
CA SER A 145 3.88 11.77 10.05
C SER A 145 4.53 13.04 10.63
N SER A 146 4.57 13.21 11.95
CA SER A 146 5.18 14.37 12.61
C SER A 146 6.63 14.61 12.14
N TYR A 147 6.79 15.61 11.27
CA TYR A 147 8.05 16.04 10.66
C TYR A 147 8.90 16.92 11.60
N PHE A 148 9.00 16.56 12.88
CA PHE A 148 9.90 17.19 13.85
C PHE A 148 10.67 16.10 14.61
N ALA A 149 11.78 15.64 14.01
CA ALA A 149 12.94 15.07 14.69
C ALA A 149 14.15 15.17 13.76
#